data_AF-A0A7C5D2B9-F1
#
_entry.id   AF-A0A7C5D2B9-F1
#
_cell.length_a   1.000
_cell.length_b   1.000
_cell.length_c   1.000
_cell.angle_alpha   90.00
_cell.angle_beta   90.00
_cell.angle_gamma   90.00
#
_symmetry.space_group_name_H-M   'P 1'
#
loop_
_entity.id
_entity.type
_entity.pdbx_description
1 polymer ?
#
loop_
_entity_poly.entity_id
_entity_poly.type
_entity_poly.pdbx_seq_one_letter_code
_entity_poly.pdbx_strand_id
1 'polypeptide(L)'
;MFTTFMIVFLGVVVLPLLSIALLWLSGFRLISNSRCAVVEKKWSGKGSLEDRIIALHGEAGFQPDVLRGGIHFRTPLKYRLHSIPLVTIPQGQIGYVFARDGVPLDPKQTLGKVVPESRDFQSVREFLTNGGQRGPQRGILREGTYAVNLAQFAVILEDDIYYLKINREDRKIFEGMADRISARGGFKPVVIKGRSDSIGIVTVHDGPSLEPGEIIAPLVGDNEGGSPKNHNNFQDPENFLRAGGRRGKQYQVLVDGTYFINRLFATVEIIPKTVVPVGSVGVVVSYFGRKGSDTSGEDYKHGELVTEGNKGVWKNPLMPGKYAFNIYAGKVILVPTTNIVLKWIRNETGNHKLDENLSAVDL
;
A
#
# COMPACT_ATOMS: atom_id res chain seq x y z
N MET A 1 -76.13 -10.13 18.36
CA MET A 1 -75.01 -11.11 18.36
C MET A 1 -74.00 -10.81 17.26
N PHE A 2 -74.43 -10.64 16.01
CA PHE A 2 -73.55 -10.33 14.87
C PHE A 2 -72.74 -9.03 15.03
N THR A 3 -73.37 -7.95 15.48
CA THR A 3 -72.73 -6.65 15.73
C THR A 3 -71.67 -6.70 16.82
N THR A 4 -71.93 -7.43 17.91
CA THR A 4 -70.98 -7.62 19.01
C THR A 4 -69.76 -8.43 18.55
N PHE A 5 -69.99 -9.51 17.80
CA PHE A 5 -68.90 -10.32 17.21
C PHE A 5 -68.05 -9.50 16.23
N MET A 6 -68.68 -8.64 15.43
CA MET A 6 -67.99 -7.77 14.48
C MET A 6 -67.15 -6.70 15.18
N ILE A 7 -67.66 -6.08 16.25
CA ILE A 7 -66.91 -5.08 17.05
C ILE A 7 -65.72 -5.74 17.76
N VAL A 8 -65.91 -6.94 18.32
CA VAL A 8 -64.84 -7.70 18.96
C VAL A 8 -63.79 -8.14 17.93
N PHE A 9 -64.20 -8.59 16.75
CA PHE A 9 -63.29 -8.94 15.65
C PHE A 9 -62.49 -7.72 15.15
N LEU A 10 -63.15 -6.57 14.97
CA LEU A 10 -62.50 -5.31 14.58
C LEU A 10 -61.48 -4.86 15.64
N GLY A 11 -61.86 -4.94 16.92
CA GLY A 11 -61.00 -4.53 18.04
C GLY A 11 -59.80 -5.45 18.26
N VAL A 12 -59.98 -6.77 18.12
CA VAL A 12 -58.94 -7.77 18.47
C VAL A 12 -58.05 -8.14 17.29
N VAL A 13 -58.54 -8.06 16.04
CA VAL A 13 -57.78 -8.49 14.86
C VAL A 13 -57.36 -7.30 14.00
N VAL A 14 -58.26 -6.37 13.71
CA VAL A 14 -57.97 -5.26 12.78
C VAL A 14 -57.07 -4.21 13.42
N LEU A 15 -57.32 -3.81 14.68
CA LEU A 15 -56.49 -2.80 15.35
C LEU A 15 -55.01 -3.23 15.51
N PRO A 16 -54.68 -4.47 15.94
CA PRO A 16 -53.29 -4.91 16.01
C PRO A 16 -52.63 -5.00 14.64
N LEU A 17 -53.33 -5.51 13.62
CA LEU A 17 -52.83 -5.55 12.24
C LEU A 17 -52.54 -4.15 11.70
N LEU A 18 -53.44 -3.20 11.94
CA LEU A 18 -53.26 -1.80 11.56
C LEU A 18 -52.08 -1.17 12.30
N SER A 19 -51.91 -1.46 13.59
CA SER A 19 -50.80 -0.98 14.41
C SER A 19 -49.45 -1.52 13.93
N ILE A 20 -49.40 -2.82 13.60
CA ILE A 20 -48.21 -3.46 13.00
C ILE A 20 -47.92 -2.86 11.62
N ALA A 21 -48.95 -2.65 10.80
CA ALA A 21 -48.80 -2.01 9.49
C ALA A 21 -48.29 -0.57 9.63
N LEU A 22 -48.79 0.21 10.60
CA LEU A 22 -48.35 1.57 10.88
C LEU A 22 -46.91 1.61 11.40
N LEU A 23 -46.52 0.69 12.28
CA LEU A 23 -45.13 0.53 12.75
C LEU A 23 -44.19 0.11 11.61
N TRP A 24 -44.67 -0.74 10.70
CA TRP A 24 -43.90 -1.12 9.52
C TRP A 24 -43.75 0.06 8.54
N LEU A 25 -44.83 0.80 8.29
CA LEU A 25 -44.86 2.00 7.45
C LEU A 25 -44.00 3.13 8.01
N SER A 26 -43.98 3.32 9.34
CA SER A 26 -43.11 4.29 10.01
C SER A 26 -41.63 3.96 9.82
N GLY A 27 -41.32 2.70 9.49
CA GLY A 27 -39.99 2.25 9.17
C GLY A 27 -39.09 2.16 10.39
N PHE A 28 -39.66 1.80 11.53
CA PHE A 28 -38.90 1.50 12.75
C PHE A 28 -37.90 0.37 12.50
N ARG A 29 -36.61 0.66 12.67
CA ARG A 29 -35.52 -0.31 12.51
C ARG A 29 -34.51 -0.12 13.63
N LEU A 30 -34.21 -1.22 14.34
CA LEU A 30 -33.14 -1.28 15.32
C LEU A 30 -31.90 -1.89 14.67
N ILE A 31 -30.80 -1.15 14.66
CA ILE A 31 -29.50 -1.61 14.19
C ILE A 31 -28.66 -1.95 15.42
N SER A 32 -28.13 -3.17 15.48
CA SER A 32 -27.20 -3.58 16.55
C SER A 32 -25.93 -2.72 16.53
N ASN A 33 -25.33 -2.48 17.69
CA ASN A 33 -24.08 -1.72 17.82
C ASN A 33 -22.88 -2.37 17.12
N SER A 34 -22.95 -3.68 16.82
CA SER A 34 -21.93 -4.41 16.04
C SER A 34 -22.10 -4.31 14.52
N ARG A 35 -23.11 -3.55 14.06
CA ARG A 35 -23.45 -3.42 12.63
C ARG A 35 -23.63 -1.95 12.27
N CYS A 36 -23.55 -1.67 10.98
CA CYS A 36 -24.05 -0.43 10.41
C CYS A 36 -25.04 -0.74 9.29
N ALA A 37 -25.79 0.25 8.82
CA ALA A 37 -26.64 0.08 7.65
C ALA A 37 -26.27 1.06 6.55
N VAL A 38 -26.06 0.53 5.35
CA VAL A 38 -26.02 1.33 4.13
C VAL A 38 -27.46 1.64 3.73
N VAL A 39 -27.74 2.93 3.50
CA VAL A 39 -29.06 3.40 3.13
C VAL A 39 -29.14 3.47 1.61
N GLU A 40 -30.13 2.83 1.02
CA GLU A 40 -30.49 2.97 -0.40
C GLU A 40 -31.86 3.65 -0.48
N LYS A 41 -31.97 4.68 -1.32
CA LYS A 41 -33.21 5.42 -1.55
C LYS A 41 -33.82 4.97 -2.87
N LYS A 42 -34.99 4.34 -2.83
CA LYS A 42 -35.64 3.71 -4.00
C LYS A 42 -36.13 4.72 -5.04
N TRP A 43 -36.56 5.91 -4.59
CA TRP A 43 -37.07 6.97 -5.45
C TRP A 43 -36.85 8.34 -4.81
N SER A 44 -36.74 9.37 -5.65
CA SER A 44 -36.59 10.76 -5.23
C SER A 44 -37.28 11.68 -6.22
N GLY A 45 -37.91 12.76 -5.72
CA GLY A 45 -38.44 13.82 -6.58
C GLY A 45 -37.36 14.60 -7.35
N LYS A 46 -36.08 14.38 -7.03
CA LYS A 46 -34.92 14.97 -7.73
C LYS A 46 -34.38 14.08 -8.88
N GLY A 47 -35.01 12.94 -9.16
CA GLY A 47 -34.54 11.98 -10.18
C GLY A 47 -33.63 10.87 -9.64
N SER A 48 -32.98 10.16 -10.57
CA SER A 48 -32.06 9.04 -10.34
C SER A 48 -30.66 9.39 -10.83
N LEU A 49 -29.65 8.67 -10.32
CA LEU A 49 -28.28 8.74 -10.83
C LEU A 49 -28.20 8.12 -12.23
N GLU A 50 -27.41 8.73 -13.11
CA GLU A 50 -27.11 8.21 -14.46
C GLU A 50 -25.81 7.39 -14.44
N ASP A 51 -24.68 8.02 -14.08
CA ASP A 51 -23.34 7.40 -14.18
C ASP A 51 -22.67 7.08 -12.83
N ARG A 52 -23.35 7.37 -11.71
CA ARG A 52 -22.80 7.25 -10.34
C ARG A 52 -23.55 6.24 -9.50
N ILE A 53 -22.87 5.68 -8.51
CA ILE A 53 -23.43 4.70 -7.58
C ILE A 53 -23.95 5.40 -6.32
N ILE A 54 -23.27 6.47 -5.89
CA ILE A 54 -23.59 7.20 -4.65
C ILE A 54 -24.32 8.52 -4.93
N ALA A 55 -25.46 8.70 -4.27
CA ALA A 55 -26.31 9.89 -4.35
C ALA A 55 -25.88 10.95 -3.33
N LEU A 56 -25.15 11.98 -3.77
CA LEU A 56 -24.65 13.05 -2.89
C LEU A 56 -25.68 14.14 -2.61
N HIS A 57 -26.60 14.40 -3.55
CA HIS A 57 -27.52 15.56 -3.52
C HIS A 57 -28.97 15.18 -3.22
N GLY A 58 -29.18 13.96 -2.73
CA GLY A 58 -30.48 13.41 -2.35
C GLY A 58 -31.25 12.80 -3.53
N GLU A 59 -30.59 12.43 -4.62
CA GLU A 59 -31.17 11.58 -5.67
C GLU A 59 -31.57 10.20 -5.15
N ALA A 60 -32.28 9.43 -5.98
CA ALA A 60 -32.45 7.99 -5.76
C ALA A 60 -31.09 7.27 -5.91
N GLY A 61 -30.86 6.22 -5.12
CA GLY A 61 -29.59 5.46 -5.09
C GLY A 61 -29.01 5.29 -3.69
N PHE A 62 -27.80 4.73 -3.62
CA PHE A 62 -27.08 4.53 -2.36
C PHE A 62 -26.67 5.87 -1.75
N GLN A 63 -26.97 6.09 -0.48
CA GLN A 63 -26.62 7.32 0.22
C GLN A 63 -25.19 7.21 0.77
N PRO A 64 -24.45 8.34 0.87
CA PRO A 64 -23.07 8.34 1.34
C PRO A 64 -22.95 7.96 2.82
N ASP A 65 -23.90 8.41 3.64
CA ASP A 65 -23.84 8.28 5.09
C ASP A 65 -24.41 6.92 5.55
N VAL A 66 -23.63 6.21 6.38
CA VAL A 66 -24.06 4.95 7.01
C VAL A 66 -24.77 5.22 8.33
N LEU A 67 -25.82 4.44 8.63
CA LEU A 67 -26.49 4.49 9.92
C LEU A 67 -25.73 3.61 10.91
N ARG A 68 -25.28 4.20 12.02
CA ARG A 68 -24.67 3.49 13.15
C ARG A 68 -25.74 2.78 13.99
N GLY A 69 -25.31 1.95 14.93
CA GLY A 69 -26.19 1.27 15.89
C GLY A 69 -27.15 2.24 16.58
N GLY A 70 -28.39 1.80 16.79
CA GLY A 70 -29.45 2.63 17.36
C GLY A 70 -30.79 2.46 16.65
N ILE A 71 -31.77 3.25 17.10
CA ILE A 71 -33.13 3.29 16.56
C ILE A 71 -33.18 4.30 15.42
N HIS A 72 -33.63 3.85 14.26
CA HIS A 72 -33.80 4.69 13.08
C HIS A 72 -35.20 4.54 12.50
N PHE A 73 -35.75 5.64 12.00
CA PHE A 73 -37.05 5.70 11.31
C PHE A 73 -36.83 5.99 9.83
N ARG A 74 -36.97 4.95 9.00
CA ARG A 74 -36.81 5.02 7.55
C ARG A 74 -37.87 4.15 6.88
N THR A 75 -38.90 4.81 6.34
CA THR A 75 -40.06 4.15 5.72
C THR A 75 -39.63 3.16 4.62
N PRO A 76 -40.07 1.89 4.65
CA PRO A 76 -39.63 0.85 3.70
C PRO A 76 -40.10 1.10 2.26
N LEU A 77 -41.10 1.96 2.06
CA LEU A 77 -41.58 2.40 0.76
C LEU A 77 -40.54 3.27 0.02
N LYS A 78 -39.76 4.07 0.76
CA LYS A 78 -38.78 5.01 0.22
C LYS A 78 -37.34 4.54 0.39
N TYR A 79 -37.05 3.83 1.46
CA TYR A 79 -35.69 3.42 1.82
C TYR A 79 -35.56 1.90 1.91
N ARG A 80 -34.39 1.40 1.52
CA ARG A 80 -33.93 0.03 1.79
C ARG A 80 -32.67 0.14 2.65
N LEU A 81 -32.68 -0.53 3.80
CA LEU A 81 -31.55 -0.57 4.71
C LEU A 81 -30.82 -1.89 4.55
N HIS A 82 -29.55 -1.83 4.15
CA HIS A 82 -28.67 -2.98 4.03
C HIS A 82 -27.85 -3.07 5.31
N SER A 83 -28.26 -3.94 6.24
CA SER A 83 -27.51 -4.14 7.48
C SER A 83 -26.26 -4.96 7.19
N ILE A 84 -25.10 -4.38 7.48
CA ILE A 84 -23.77 -4.95 7.22
C ILE A 84 -22.94 -4.96 8.51
N PRO A 85 -22.00 -5.91 8.68
CA PRO A 85 -21.10 -5.89 9.82
C PRO A 85 -20.17 -4.67 9.77
N LEU A 86 -19.69 -4.24 10.94
CA LEU A 86 -18.55 -3.31 10.98
C LEU A 86 -17.29 -4.03 10.48
N VAL A 87 -16.48 -3.34 9.70
CA VAL A 87 -15.23 -3.89 9.18
C VAL A 87 -14.21 -3.86 10.30
N THR A 88 -13.76 -5.03 10.77
CA THR A 88 -12.77 -5.13 11.84
C THR A 88 -11.49 -5.72 11.28
N ILE A 89 -10.40 -4.98 11.43
CA ILE A 89 -9.08 -5.38 10.96
C ILE A 89 -8.31 -5.96 12.15
N PRO A 90 -7.92 -7.25 12.08
CA PRO A 90 -7.17 -7.88 13.16
C PRO A 90 -5.84 -7.18 13.44
N GLN A 91 -5.33 -7.38 14.66
CA GLN A 91 -4.03 -6.83 15.05
C GLN A 91 -2.92 -7.38 14.14
N GLY A 92 -2.04 -6.50 13.67
CA GLY A 92 -0.94 -6.88 12.79
C GLY A 92 -1.36 -7.22 11.36
N GLN A 93 -2.59 -6.92 10.96
CA GLN A 93 -3.05 -7.03 9.57
C GLN A 93 -3.23 -5.66 8.90
N ILE A 94 -3.28 -5.68 7.58
CA ILE A 94 -3.50 -4.52 6.70
C ILE A 94 -4.76 -4.77 5.88
N GLY A 95 -5.71 -3.84 5.94
CA GLY A 95 -6.87 -3.85 5.06
C GLY A 95 -6.66 -3.01 3.81
N TYR A 96 -7.00 -3.56 2.65
CA TYR A 96 -6.93 -2.85 1.37
C TYR A 96 -8.31 -2.36 0.97
N VAL A 97 -8.39 -1.18 0.37
CA VAL A 97 -9.66 -0.58 -0.03
C VAL A 97 -9.75 -0.49 -1.55
N PHE A 98 -10.90 -0.86 -2.09
CA PHE A 98 -11.28 -0.62 -3.47
C PHE A 98 -12.51 0.30 -3.50
N ALA A 99 -12.45 1.40 -4.25
CA ALA A 99 -13.56 2.32 -4.43
C ALA A 99 -14.32 2.01 -5.72
N ARG A 100 -15.64 1.84 -5.65
CA ARG A 100 -16.47 1.59 -6.85
C ARG A 100 -16.76 2.88 -7.63
N ASP A 101 -17.03 3.97 -6.92
CA ASP A 101 -17.36 5.28 -7.50
C ASP A 101 -16.26 6.31 -7.22
N GLY A 102 -16.25 7.39 -7.97
CA GLY A 102 -15.26 8.46 -7.90
C GLY A 102 -14.68 8.82 -9.26
N VAL A 103 -13.75 9.76 -9.25
CA VAL A 103 -13.06 10.20 -10.47
C VAL A 103 -12.28 9.01 -11.06
N PRO A 104 -12.28 8.80 -12.38
CA PRO A 104 -11.42 7.81 -13.01
C PRO A 104 -9.93 8.02 -12.66
N LEU A 105 -9.16 6.93 -12.60
CA LEU A 105 -7.71 7.02 -12.46
C LEU A 105 -7.11 7.65 -13.72
N ASP A 106 -6.04 8.42 -13.54
CA ASP A 106 -5.23 8.88 -14.66
C ASP A 106 -4.62 7.67 -15.41
N PRO A 107 -4.44 7.71 -16.75
CA PRO A 107 -3.85 6.60 -17.50
C PRO A 107 -2.48 6.11 -16.99
N LYS A 108 -1.70 6.98 -16.32
CA LYS A 108 -0.39 6.63 -15.75
C LYS A 108 -0.48 6.15 -14.29
N GLN A 109 -1.67 6.24 -13.69
CA GLN A 109 -1.92 5.95 -12.29
C GLN A 109 -2.59 4.59 -12.14
N THR A 110 -2.09 3.77 -11.22
CA THR A 110 -2.62 2.42 -10.97
C THR A 110 -3.46 2.33 -9.70
N LEU A 111 -3.25 3.24 -8.75
CA LEU A 111 -3.92 3.28 -7.45
C LEU A 111 -4.50 4.67 -7.17
N GLY A 112 -5.72 4.74 -6.65
CA GLY A 112 -6.40 5.98 -6.28
C GLY A 112 -5.70 6.71 -5.12
N LYS A 113 -5.68 8.04 -5.20
CA LYS A 113 -5.04 8.91 -4.22
C LYS A 113 -5.69 8.79 -2.84
N VAL A 114 -4.92 9.04 -1.79
CA VAL A 114 -5.47 9.15 -0.43
C VAL A 114 -6.24 10.47 -0.30
N VAL A 115 -7.43 10.41 0.30
CA VAL A 115 -8.25 11.59 0.66
C VAL A 115 -8.33 11.66 2.19
N PRO A 116 -7.50 12.49 2.86
CA PRO A 116 -7.45 12.57 4.33
C PRO A 116 -8.80 12.91 4.98
N GLU A 117 -9.60 13.77 4.34
CA GLU A 117 -10.91 14.23 4.80
C GLU A 117 -11.92 13.06 4.93
N SER A 118 -11.68 11.97 4.20
CA SER A 118 -12.47 10.75 4.22
C SER A 118 -12.42 9.97 5.55
N ARG A 119 -11.48 10.31 6.45
CA ARG A 119 -11.31 9.68 7.78
C ARG A 119 -11.25 8.15 7.68
N ASP A 120 -10.26 7.66 6.96
CA ASP A 120 -10.05 6.23 6.70
C ASP A 120 -11.26 5.58 6.02
N PHE A 121 -11.75 6.21 4.95
CA PHE A 121 -12.86 5.72 4.11
C PHE A 121 -14.21 5.61 4.84
N GLN A 122 -14.36 6.18 6.03
CA GLN A 122 -15.62 6.21 6.76
C GLN A 122 -16.58 7.30 6.25
N SER A 123 -16.06 8.36 5.62
CA SER A 123 -16.88 9.42 5.03
C SER A 123 -16.85 9.40 3.52
N VAL A 124 -17.86 8.75 2.92
CA VAL A 124 -18.02 8.71 1.46
C VAL A 124 -18.24 10.09 0.86
N ARG A 125 -18.97 10.96 1.58
CA ARG A 125 -19.23 12.33 1.13
C ARG A 125 -17.92 13.07 0.93
N GLU A 126 -17.07 13.12 1.97
CA GLU A 126 -15.77 13.76 1.91
C GLU A 126 -14.85 13.11 0.88
N PHE A 127 -14.88 11.78 0.75
CA PHE A 127 -14.14 11.09 -0.30
C PHE A 127 -14.49 11.60 -1.69
N LEU A 128 -15.77 11.66 -2.03
CA LEU A 128 -16.22 12.04 -3.37
C LEU A 128 -16.10 13.54 -3.63
N THR A 129 -16.37 14.39 -2.64
CA THR A 129 -16.28 15.86 -2.81
C THR A 129 -14.84 16.35 -2.95
N ASN A 130 -13.86 15.65 -2.34
CA ASN A 130 -12.44 15.99 -2.43
C ASN A 130 -11.72 15.24 -3.59
N GLY A 131 -12.49 14.75 -4.56
CA GLY A 131 -11.97 14.15 -5.79
C GLY A 131 -11.38 12.76 -5.60
N GLY A 132 -11.92 11.97 -4.66
CA GLY A 132 -11.60 10.56 -4.50
C GLY A 132 -11.79 9.79 -5.80
N GLN A 133 -10.93 8.80 -6.02
CA GLN A 133 -10.81 8.10 -7.30
C GLN A 133 -11.32 6.66 -7.21
N ARG A 134 -11.97 6.17 -8.26
CA ARG A 134 -12.42 4.77 -8.34
C ARG A 134 -11.24 3.81 -8.59
N GLY A 135 -11.38 2.56 -8.15
CA GLY A 135 -10.36 1.51 -8.26
C GLY A 135 -9.65 1.20 -6.94
N PRO A 136 -8.56 0.42 -6.97
CA PRO A 136 -7.75 0.12 -5.78
C PRO A 136 -7.13 1.40 -5.21
N GLN A 137 -7.07 1.55 -3.89
CA GLN A 137 -6.59 2.77 -3.24
C GLN A 137 -5.14 2.64 -2.75
N ARG A 138 -4.40 3.76 -2.71
CA ARG A 138 -3.09 3.84 -2.03
C ARG A 138 -3.22 3.77 -0.51
N GLY A 139 -4.32 4.31 0.03
CA GLY A 139 -4.61 4.25 1.45
C GLY A 139 -4.88 2.82 1.91
N ILE A 140 -4.34 2.48 3.06
CA ILE A 140 -4.59 1.21 3.76
C ILE A 140 -5.34 1.47 5.06
N LEU A 141 -6.08 0.48 5.52
CA LEU A 141 -6.71 0.50 6.82
C LEU A 141 -5.87 -0.31 7.81
N ARG A 142 -5.67 0.27 8.99
CA ARG A 142 -4.91 -0.32 10.11
C ARG A 142 -5.82 -1.08 11.06
N GLU A 143 -5.24 -1.80 12.00
CA GLU A 143 -5.96 -2.47 13.08
C GLU A 143 -7.03 -1.56 13.71
N GLY A 144 -8.25 -2.07 13.87
CA GLY A 144 -9.38 -1.28 14.34
C GLY A 144 -10.71 -1.66 13.70
N THR A 145 -11.78 -1.00 14.14
CA THR A 145 -13.14 -1.24 13.66
C THR A 145 -13.70 0.01 12.97
N TYR A 146 -14.12 -0.14 11.72
CA TYR A 146 -14.57 0.94 10.85
C TYR A 146 -16.02 0.69 10.40
N ALA A 147 -16.86 1.73 10.38
CA ALA A 147 -18.08 1.64 9.54
C ALA A 147 -17.78 2.26 8.20
N VAL A 148 -17.49 1.37 7.26
CA VAL A 148 -17.28 1.72 5.87
C VAL A 148 -18.59 1.52 5.13
N ASN A 149 -18.94 2.45 4.24
CA ASN A 149 -20.06 2.25 3.34
C ASN A 149 -19.71 1.20 2.30
N LEU A 150 -20.16 -0.04 2.50
CA LEU A 150 -19.80 -1.17 1.64
C LEU A 150 -20.46 -1.15 0.25
N ALA A 151 -21.37 -0.20 -0.02
CA ALA A 151 -21.80 0.07 -1.39
C ALA A 151 -20.73 0.85 -2.16
N GLN A 152 -20.10 1.84 -1.52
CA GLN A 152 -19.03 2.63 -2.12
C GLN A 152 -17.70 1.88 -2.16
N PHE A 153 -17.34 1.23 -1.05
CA PHE A 153 -16.03 0.61 -0.88
C PHE A 153 -16.14 -0.90 -0.70
N ALA A 154 -15.15 -1.63 -1.21
CA ALA A 154 -14.86 -2.99 -0.77
C ALA A 154 -13.59 -2.97 0.07
N VAL A 155 -13.59 -3.69 1.19
CA VAL A 155 -12.40 -3.87 2.04
C VAL A 155 -11.94 -5.31 1.95
N ILE A 156 -10.69 -5.50 1.52
CA ILE A 156 -10.06 -6.80 1.30
C ILE A 156 -9.09 -7.06 2.46
N LEU A 157 -9.33 -8.13 3.21
CA LEU A 157 -8.45 -8.65 4.27
C LEU A 157 -7.87 -10.02 3.85
N GLU A 158 -7.01 -10.61 4.70
CA GLU A 158 -6.41 -11.94 4.45
C GLU A 158 -7.49 -13.02 4.40
N ASP A 159 -8.41 -12.99 5.37
CA ASP A 159 -9.39 -14.07 5.59
C ASP A 159 -10.77 -13.74 4.99
N ASP A 160 -11.10 -12.46 4.79
CA ASP A 160 -12.43 -11.99 4.43
C ASP A 160 -12.43 -10.79 3.48
N ILE A 161 -13.48 -10.69 2.65
CA ILE A 161 -13.74 -9.52 1.80
C ILE A 161 -15.09 -8.91 2.15
N TYR A 162 -15.07 -7.68 2.63
CA TYR A 162 -16.26 -6.91 3.01
C TYR A 162 -16.72 -6.06 1.83
N TYR A 163 -17.90 -6.35 1.28
CA TYR A 163 -18.53 -5.55 0.24
C TYR A 163 -20.05 -5.79 0.21
N LEU A 164 -20.80 -4.79 -0.26
CA LEU A 164 -22.21 -4.98 -0.60
C LEU A 164 -22.30 -5.60 -1.99
N LYS A 165 -23.04 -6.70 -2.14
CA LYS A 165 -23.22 -7.38 -3.43
C LYS A 165 -24.18 -6.57 -4.30
N ILE A 166 -23.63 -5.77 -5.21
CA ILE A 166 -24.39 -4.98 -6.20
C ILE A 166 -24.35 -5.70 -7.54
N ASN A 167 -23.15 -5.97 -8.06
CA ASN A 167 -22.94 -6.65 -9.33
C ASN A 167 -22.38 -8.07 -9.13
N ARG A 168 -22.64 -8.97 -10.08
CA ARG A 168 -22.11 -10.35 -10.05
C ARG A 168 -20.60 -10.41 -10.30
N GLU A 169 -20.06 -9.45 -11.05
CA GLU A 169 -18.64 -9.42 -11.44
C GLU A 169 -17.72 -8.93 -10.33
N ASP A 170 -18.24 -8.14 -9.38
CA ASP A 170 -17.51 -7.59 -8.22
C ASP A 170 -16.71 -8.67 -7.49
N ARG A 171 -17.30 -9.85 -7.32
CA ARG A 171 -16.67 -10.97 -6.62
C ARG A 171 -15.35 -11.37 -7.29
N LYS A 172 -15.35 -11.54 -8.61
CA LYS A 172 -14.14 -11.95 -9.36
C LYS A 172 -13.06 -10.88 -9.30
N ILE A 173 -13.45 -9.60 -9.36
CA ILE A 173 -12.53 -8.47 -9.28
C ILE A 173 -11.84 -8.44 -7.91
N PHE A 174 -12.61 -8.57 -6.83
CA PHE A 174 -12.09 -8.51 -5.47
C PHE A 174 -11.27 -9.75 -5.10
N GLU A 175 -11.71 -10.95 -5.50
CA GLU A 175 -10.93 -12.19 -5.32
C GLU A 175 -9.59 -12.10 -6.07
N GLY A 176 -9.58 -11.66 -7.34
CA GLY A 176 -8.34 -11.48 -8.10
C GLY A 176 -7.41 -10.41 -7.51
N MET A 177 -7.96 -9.38 -6.85
CA MET A 177 -7.16 -8.41 -6.10
C MET A 177 -6.58 -9.02 -4.82
N ALA A 178 -7.38 -9.79 -4.08
CA ALA A 178 -6.94 -10.50 -2.88
C ALA A 178 -5.79 -11.48 -3.19
N ASP A 179 -5.90 -12.24 -4.28
CA ASP A 179 -4.86 -13.16 -4.75
C ASP A 179 -3.54 -12.43 -5.03
N ARG A 180 -3.60 -11.27 -5.70
CA ARG A 180 -2.42 -10.43 -5.97
C ARG A 180 -1.77 -9.89 -4.69
N ILE A 181 -2.57 -9.50 -3.69
CA ILE A 181 -2.07 -9.02 -2.40
C ILE A 181 -1.43 -10.19 -1.64
N SER A 182 -2.09 -11.35 -1.62
CA SER A 182 -1.61 -12.56 -0.97
C SER A 182 -0.28 -13.04 -1.55
N ALA A 183 -0.17 -13.09 -2.88
CA ALA A 183 1.07 -13.44 -3.59
C ALA A 183 2.26 -12.51 -3.25
N ARG A 184 1.98 -11.29 -2.78
CA ARG A 184 2.99 -10.31 -2.36
C ARG A 184 3.21 -10.26 -0.84
N GLY A 185 2.54 -11.14 -0.09
CA GLY A 185 2.55 -11.18 1.38
C GLY A 185 1.96 -9.92 2.01
N GLY A 186 0.95 -9.30 1.39
CA GLY A 186 0.57 -7.93 1.68
C GLY A 186 -0.43 -7.66 2.78
N PHE A 187 -1.07 -8.69 3.33
CA PHE A 187 -1.97 -8.52 4.46
C PHE A 187 -1.25 -8.34 5.80
N LYS A 188 0.07 -8.49 5.85
CA LYS A 188 0.89 -8.33 7.05
C LYS A 188 1.94 -7.23 6.83
N PRO A 189 2.35 -6.50 7.88
CA PRO A 189 3.43 -5.54 7.77
C PRO A 189 4.75 -6.22 7.46
N VAL A 190 5.65 -5.46 6.84
CA VAL A 190 7.03 -5.90 6.61
C VAL A 190 7.78 -5.77 7.92
N VAL A 191 8.25 -6.89 8.46
CA VAL A 191 9.03 -6.93 9.71
C VAL A 191 10.46 -7.32 9.39
N ILE A 192 11.38 -6.38 9.58
CA ILE A 192 12.83 -6.61 9.47
C ILE A 192 13.38 -6.73 10.88
N LYS A 193 13.83 -7.93 11.24
CA LYS A 193 14.30 -8.23 12.60
C LYS A 193 15.78 -7.90 12.71
N GLY A 194 16.16 -7.08 13.69
CA GLY A 194 17.57 -6.73 13.92
C GLY A 194 18.52 -7.93 14.08
N ARG A 195 18.03 -9.01 14.69
CA ARG A 195 18.81 -10.25 14.86
C ARG A 195 19.16 -10.98 13.55
N SER A 196 18.45 -10.71 12.45
CA SER A 196 18.67 -11.41 11.17
C SER A 196 19.63 -10.67 10.25
N ASP A 197 20.22 -9.56 10.69
CA ASP A 197 21.15 -8.74 9.90
C ASP A 197 20.65 -8.53 8.46
N SER A 198 19.37 -8.23 8.31
CA SER A 198 18.72 -8.12 7.01
C SER A 198 18.36 -6.67 6.69
N ILE A 199 18.15 -6.39 5.42
CA ILE A 199 17.60 -5.13 4.91
C ILE A 199 16.49 -5.42 3.91
N GLY A 200 15.63 -4.44 3.67
CA GLY A 200 14.56 -4.52 2.69
C GLY A 200 14.85 -3.67 1.47
N ILE A 201 14.98 -4.29 0.30
CA ILE A 201 15.02 -3.57 -0.97
C ILE A 201 13.59 -3.29 -1.43
N VAL A 202 13.27 -2.02 -1.63
CA VAL A 202 11.93 -1.58 -2.02
C VAL A 202 11.82 -1.46 -3.54
N THR A 203 10.72 -1.94 -4.11
CA THR A 203 10.34 -1.70 -5.51
C THR A 203 8.96 -1.06 -5.53
N VAL A 204 8.86 0.17 -6.06
CA VAL A 204 7.61 0.92 -6.19
C VAL A 204 6.98 0.62 -7.55
N HIS A 205 5.65 0.42 -7.57
CA HIS A 205 4.89 0.02 -8.77
C HIS A 205 4.04 1.14 -9.36
N ASP A 206 3.78 2.21 -8.60
CA ASP A 206 2.93 3.34 -9.00
C ASP A 206 3.73 4.66 -9.04
N GLY A 207 3.39 5.53 -10.00
CA GLY A 207 4.05 6.83 -10.18
C GLY A 207 4.86 6.94 -11.49
N PRO A 208 5.52 8.10 -11.72
CA PRO A 208 6.31 8.35 -12.92
C PRO A 208 7.44 7.32 -13.10
N SER A 209 7.74 6.97 -14.35
CA SER A 209 8.88 6.11 -14.71
C SER A 209 10.22 6.73 -14.34
N LEU A 210 11.24 5.88 -14.23
CA LEU A 210 12.65 6.30 -14.25
C LEU A 210 13.01 6.96 -15.57
N GLU A 211 14.04 7.81 -15.54
CA GLU A 211 14.60 8.37 -16.78
C GLU A 211 15.28 7.26 -17.59
N PRO A 212 15.36 7.42 -18.92
CA PRO A 212 16.11 6.50 -19.76
C PRO A 212 17.56 6.32 -19.26
N GLY A 213 17.98 5.07 -19.08
CA GLY A 213 19.33 4.73 -18.63
C GLY A 213 19.52 4.67 -17.11
N GLU A 214 18.51 5.04 -16.32
CA GLU A 214 18.48 4.81 -14.87
C GLU A 214 17.84 3.45 -14.55
N ILE A 215 18.47 2.68 -13.66
CA ILE A 215 17.96 1.38 -13.20
C ILE A 215 17.48 1.38 -11.75
N ILE A 216 17.83 2.43 -10.99
CA ILE A 216 17.50 2.62 -9.58
C ILE A 216 16.94 4.03 -9.40
N ALA A 217 15.80 4.13 -8.69
CA ALA A 217 15.18 5.40 -8.35
C ALA A 217 15.97 6.15 -7.28
N PRO A 218 16.11 7.48 -7.42
CA PRO A 218 16.85 8.29 -6.47
C PRO A 218 16.14 8.39 -5.12
N LEU A 219 16.91 8.81 -4.10
CA LEU A 219 16.37 9.19 -2.80
C LEU A 219 15.43 10.38 -2.94
N VAL A 220 14.32 10.34 -2.23
CA VAL A 220 13.33 11.42 -2.19
C VAL A 220 12.88 11.63 -0.74
N GLY A 221 12.51 12.85 -0.38
CA GLY A 221 11.96 13.15 0.95
C GLY A 221 12.98 13.24 2.10
N ASP A 222 14.24 12.85 1.88
CA ASP A 222 15.35 12.90 2.85
C ASP A 222 16.06 14.27 2.91
N ASN A 223 15.32 15.36 2.84
CA ASN A 223 15.91 16.66 3.19
C ASN A 223 15.90 16.78 4.73
N GLU A 224 17.10 16.72 5.32
CA GLU A 224 17.37 17.07 6.71
C GLU A 224 16.58 18.32 7.12
N GLY A 225 15.82 18.24 8.21
CA GLY A 225 15.09 19.40 8.75
C GLY A 225 13.58 19.44 8.48
N GLY A 226 12.86 18.34 8.72
CA GLY A 226 11.39 18.40 8.87
C GLY A 226 10.64 18.78 7.59
N SER A 227 11.17 18.41 6.42
CA SER A 227 10.52 18.74 5.15
C SER A 227 9.07 18.22 5.11
N PRO A 228 8.10 19.00 4.57
CA PRO A 228 6.68 18.63 4.54
C PRO A 228 6.37 17.44 3.61
N LYS A 229 7.39 16.76 3.08
CA LYS A 229 7.29 15.66 2.12
C LYS A 229 7.97 14.38 2.62
N ASN A 230 8.18 14.24 3.93
CA ASN A 230 8.65 12.98 4.50
C ASN A 230 7.58 11.88 4.27
N HIS A 231 7.98 10.81 3.58
CA HIS A 231 7.11 9.70 3.22
C HIS A 231 7.20 8.49 4.18
N ASN A 232 7.93 8.67 5.29
CA ASN A 232 8.06 7.73 6.40
C ASN A 232 8.39 6.30 5.93
N ASN A 233 9.46 6.16 5.14
CA ASN A 233 9.92 4.87 4.61
C ASN A 233 8.84 4.13 3.80
N PHE A 234 8.22 4.85 2.86
CA PHE A 234 7.21 4.37 1.91
C PHE A 234 5.85 4.01 2.52
N GLN A 235 5.63 4.34 3.78
CA GLN A 235 4.34 4.15 4.46
C GLN A 235 3.33 5.25 4.09
N ASP A 236 3.80 6.40 3.60
CA ASP A 236 2.96 7.45 3.01
C ASP A 236 3.23 7.60 1.50
N PRO A 237 2.46 6.88 0.66
CA PRO A 237 2.58 6.97 -0.80
C PRO A 237 2.34 8.38 -1.37
N GLU A 238 1.48 9.19 -0.74
CA GLU A 238 1.18 10.54 -1.24
C GLU A 238 2.37 11.47 -1.06
N ASN A 239 2.99 11.45 0.12
CA ASN A 239 4.20 12.23 0.37
C ASN A 239 5.37 11.73 -0.50
N PHE A 240 5.50 10.42 -0.73
CA PHE A 240 6.52 9.87 -1.61
C PHE A 240 6.41 10.41 -3.03
N LEU A 241 5.21 10.37 -3.62
CA LEU A 241 4.96 10.88 -4.96
C LEU A 241 5.12 12.40 -5.02
N ARG A 242 4.67 13.13 -4.00
CA ARG A 242 4.86 14.59 -3.89
C ARG A 242 6.32 15.00 -3.76
N ALA A 243 7.15 14.14 -3.17
CA ALA A 243 8.60 14.30 -3.09
C ALA A 243 9.33 14.05 -4.42
N GLY A 244 8.61 13.66 -5.47
CA GLY A 244 9.19 13.32 -6.77
C GLY A 244 9.59 11.85 -6.89
N GLY A 245 9.04 10.99 -6.03
CA GLY A 245 9.29 9.55 -6.05
C GLY A 245 8.89 8.91 -7.39
N ARG A 246 9.68 7.93 -7.82
CA ARG A 246 9.54 7.26 -9.13
C ARG A 246 9.31 5.76 -8.93
N ARG A 247 8.57 5.14 -9.86
CA ARG A 247 8.37 3.69 -9.87
C ARG A 247 9.67 2.98 -10.26
N GLY A 248 9.88 1.76 -9.76
CA GLY A 248 11.08 0.96 -9.96
C GLY A 248 11.76 0.56 -8.65
N LYS A 249 12.93 -0.09 -8.74
CA LYS A 249 13.77 -0.41 -7.57
C LYS A 249 14.30 0.89 -6.97
N GLN A 250 14.18 1.06 -5.67
CA GLN A 250 14.57 2.28 -4.96
C GLN A 250 16.01 2.20 -4.49
N TYR A 251 16.72 3.32 -4.46
CA TYR A 251 18.05 3.38 -3.85
C TYR A 251 17.97 3.18 -2.33
N GLN A 252 16.99 3.84 -1.69
CA GLN A 252 16.70 3.71 -0.25
C GLN A 252 16.41 2.26 0.12
N VAL A 253 17.01 1.81 1.21
CA VAL A 253 16.77 0.50 1.79
C VAL A 253 16.03 0.65 3.12
N LEU A 254 15.22 -0.36 3.45
CA LEU A 254 14.61 -0.46 4.77
C LEU A 254 15.56 -1.17 5.73
N VAL A 255 15.72 -0.61 6.92
CA VAL A 255 16.48 -1.19 8.01
C VAL A 255 15.53 -1.83 9.03
N ASP A 256 16.07 -2.25 10.17
CA ASP A 256 15.33 -2.93 11.22
C ASP A 256 14.10 -2.13 11.68
N GLY A 257 12.92 -2.76 11.67
CA GLY A 257 11.66 -2.08 11.92
C GLY A 257 10.43 -2.85 11.43
N THR A 258 9.26 -2.28 11.73
CA THR A 258 7.96 -2.78 11.24
C THR A 258 7.33 -1.71 10.36
N TYR A 259 7.08 -2.04 9.09
CA TYR A 259 6.60 -1.09 8.09
C TYR A 259 5.27 -1.53 7.49
N PHE A 260 4.28 -0.65 7.54
CA PHE A 260 2.96 -0.90 7.00
C PHE A 260 2.86 -0.34 5.59
N ILE A 261 3.43 -1.09 4.66
CA ILE A 261 3.53 -0.70 3.25
C ILE A 261 2.40 -1.36 2.47
N ASN A 262 1.65 -0.54 1.73
CA ASN A 262 0.69 -1.03 0.74
C ASN A 262 1.43 -1.85 -0.33
N ARG A 263 1.19 -3.17 -0.41
CA ARG A 263 1.90 -4.05 -1.34
C ARG A 263 1.46 -3.95 -2.80
N LEU A 264 0.35 -3.26 -3.06
CA LEU A 264 0.01 -2.86 -4.42
C LEU A 264 0.87 -1.66 -4.86
N PHE A 265 1.20 -0.77 -3.92
CA PHE A 265 2.04 0.38 -4.16
C PHE A 265 3.53 0.02 -4.23
N ALA A 266 4.05 -0.73 -3.25
CA ALA A 266 5.46 -1.11 -3.20
C ALA A 266 5.67 -2.52 -2.61
N THR A 267 6.58 -3.28 -3.21
CA THR A 267 7.02 -4.58 -2.69
C THR A 267 8.39 -4.47 -2.05
N VAL A 268 8.66 -5.31 -1.06
CA VAL A 268 9.94 -5.36 -0.34
C VAL A 268 10.50 -6.77 -0.44
N GLU A 269 11.76 -6.84 -0.87
CA GLU A 269 12.60 -8.03 -0.94
C GLU A 269 13.60 -7.99 0.22
N ILE A 270 13.62 -9.02 1.08
CA ILE A 270 14.52 -9.08 2.23
C ILE A 270 15.82 -9.75 1.83
N ILE A 271 16.95 -9.05 2.01
CA ILE A 271 18.30 -9.55 1.70
C ILE A 271 19.22 -9.38 2.90
N PRO A 272 20.30 -10.18 3.04
CA PRO A 272 21.28 -9.97 4.10
C PRO A 272 22.06 -8.66 3.92
N LYS A 273 22.48 -8.04 5.03
CA LYS A 273 23.40 -6.90 5.06
C LYS A 273 24.73 -7.30 4.40
N THR A 274 25.36 -6.37 3.70
CA THR A 274 26.71 -6.58 3.16
C THR A 274 27.71 -6.54 4.31
N VAL A 275 28.52 -7.59 4.44
CA VAL A 275 29.53 -7.70 5.50
C VAL A 275 30.92 -7.62 4.86
N VAL A 276 31.73 -6.69 5.34
CA VAL A 276 33.16 -6.60 5.01
C VAL A 276 33.93 -7.19 6.19
N PRO A 277 34.64 -8.32 6.01
CA PRO A 277 35.38 -8.96 7.11
C PRO A 277 36.62 -8.16 7.49
N VAL A 278 37.09 -8.39 8.72
CA VAL A 278 38.39 -7.87 9.18
C VAL A 278 39.50 -8.44 8.30
N GLY A 279 40.50 -7.62 7.95
CA GLY A 279 41.57 -7.99 7.03
C GLY A 279 41.22 -7.79 5.55
N SER A 280 40.10 -7.14 5.24
CA SER A 280 39.71 -6.75 3.88
C SER A 280 39.01 -5.39 3.87
N VAL A 281 38.96 -4.76 2.71
CA VAL A 281 38.13 -3.58 2.41
C VAL A 281 37.15 -3.89 1.29
N GLY A 282 35.98 -3.26 1.31
CA GLY A 282 34.96 -3.42 0.28
C GLY A 282 35.03 -2.32 -0.76
N VAL A 283 35.60 -2.60 -1.93
CA VAL A 283 35.57 -1.68 -3.08
C VAL A 283 34.18 -1.66 -3.69
N VAL A 284 33.55 -0.49 -3.76
CA VAL A 284 32.18 -0.35 -4.27
C VAL A 284 32.19 0.09 -5.73
N VAL A 285 31.57 -0.72 -6.58
CA VAL A 285 31.24 -0.38 -7.96
C VAL A 285 29.78 0.06 -8.00
N SER A 286 29.53 1.37 -8.03
CA SER A 286 28.18 1.93 -8.04
C SER A 286 27.61 2.03 -9.45
N TYR A 287 26.38 1.58 -9.62
CA TYR A 287 25.55 1.74 -10.83
C TYR A 287 24.54 2.87 -10.70
N PHE A 288 24.46 3.51 -9.54
CA PHE A 288 23.53 4.58 -9.21
C PHE A 288 24.23 5.94 -9.14
N GLY A 289 23.49 7.00 -9.45
CA GLY A 289 23.96 8.38 -9.40
C GLY A 289 24.28 8.95 -10.78
N ARG A 290 24.64 10.25 -10.80
CA ARG A 290 25.16 10.89 -12.00
C ARG A 290 26.50 10.26 -12.35
N LYS A 291 26.89 10.33 -13.64
CA LYS A 291 28.26 10.03 -14.02
C LYS A 291 29.15 11.02 -13.28
N GLY A 292 29.94 10.55 -12.31
CA GLY A 292 30.79 11.39 -11.50
C GLY A 292 31.90 12.02 -12.34
N SER A 293 32.41 13.17 -11.90
CA SER A 293 33.71 13.67 -12.37
C SER A 293 34.81 12.81 -11.77
N ASP A 294 35.83 12.47 -12.55
CA ASP A 294 36.99 11.73 -12.08
C ASP A 294 37.69 12.51 -10.95
N THR A 295 37.93 11.84 -9.81
CA THR A 295 38.59 12.38 -8.62
C THR A 295 39.93 11.71 -8.31
N SER A 296 40.43 10.93 -9.26
CA SER A 296 41.65 10.13 -9.12
C SER A 296 42.94 10.97 -9.18
N GLY A 297 42.84 12.25 -9.57
CA GLY A 297 43.98 13.13 -9.80
C GLY A 297 44.71 12.81 -11.11
N GLU A 298 45.64 13.69 -11.53
CA GLU A 298 46.35 13.53 -12.81
C GLU A 298 47.33 12.33 -12.83
N ASP A 299 47.72 11.83 -11.66
CA ASP A 299 48.70 10.73 -11.52
C ASP A 299 48.10 9.33 -11.69
N TYR A 300 46.77 9.18 -11.56
CA TYR A 300 46.11 7.87 -11.64
C TYR A 300 45.58 7.60 -13.05
N LYS A 301 46.25 6.72 -13.78
CA LYS A 301 45.94 6.41 -15.20
C LYS A 301 45.04 5.19 -15.41
N HIS A 302 44.56 4.55 -14.34
CA HIS A 302 43.97 3.20 -14.41
C HIS A 302 42.45 3.15 -14.13
N GLY A 303 41.75 4.28 -14.21
CA GLY A 303 40.28 4.33 -14.15
C GLY A 303 39.76 5.64 -13.54
N GLU A 304 38.45 5.87 -13.66
CA GLU A 304 37.78 7.03 -13.04
C GLU A 304 37.25 6.64 -11.64
N LEU A 305 37.80 7.24 -10.58
CA LEU A 305 37.29 7.13 -9.21
C LEU A 305 36.29 8.25 -8.94
N VAL A 306 35.15 7.92 -8.37
CA VAL A 306 34.07 8.88 -8.07
C VAL A 306 33.80 8.96 -6.58
N THR A 307 33.19 10.05 -6.14
CA THR A 307 32.70 10.18 -4.76
C THR A 307 31.50 9.26 -4.51
N GLU A 308 31.23 8.98 -3.24
CA GLU A 308 30.04 8.23 -2.83
C GLU A 308 28.76 8.87 -3.40
N GLY A 309 27.81 8.02 -3.80
CA GLY A 309 26.56 8.45 -4.43
C GLY A 309 26.63 8.73 -5.93
N ASN A 310 27.82 8.70 -6.55
CA ASN A 310 27.98 8.78 -8.00
C ASN A 310 28.16 7.39 -8.64
N LYS A 311 27.87 7.30 -9.94
CA LYS A 311 28.06 6.10 -10.76
C LYS A 311 29.56 5.97 -11.08
N GLY A 312 30.15 4.81 -10.80
CA GLY A 312 31.58 4.54 -10.95
C GLY A 312 32.15 3.77 -9.76
N VAL A 313 33.47 3.60 -9.73
CA VAL A 313 34.18 3.00 -8.58
C VAL A 313 34.36 4.07 -7.52
N TRP A 314 33.90 3.81 -6.29
CA TRP A 314 34.04 4.78 -5.21
C TRP A 314 35.51 4.94 -4.79
N LYS A 315 35.92 6.20 -4.59
CA LYS A 315 37.27 6.56 -4.10
C LYS A 315 37.53 5.99 -2.71
N ASN A 316 36.54 6.05 -1.83
CA ASN A 316 36.64 5.50 -0.48
C ASN A 316 36.01 4.11 -0.45
N PRO A 317 36.77 3.05 -0.11
CA PRO A 317 36.18 1.73 0.09
C PRO A 317 35.44 1.64 1.43
N LEU A 318 34.56 0.66 1.55
CA LEU A 318 33.93 0.30 2.81
C LEU A 318 34.96 -0.38 3.73
N MET A 319 35.08 0.11 4.95
CA MET A 319 35.92 -0.48 6.00
C MET A 319 35.29 -1.79 6.53
N PRO A 320 36.02 -2.60 7.32
CA PRO A 320 35.43 -3.77 7.98
C PRO A 320 34.18 -3.39 8.80
N GLY A 321 33.05 -4.05 8.54
CA GLY A 321 31.77 -3.68 9.13
C GLY A 321 30.56 -4.31 8.43
N LYS A 322 29.36 -3.96 8.91
CA LYS A 322 28.07 -4.35 8.32
C LYS A 322 27.40 -3.13 7.70
N TYR A 323 26.94 -3.26 6.46
CA TYR A 323 26.39 -2.16 5.69
C TYR A 323 24.99 -2.50 5.17
N ALA A 324 24.09 -1.52 5.29
CA ALA A 324 22.78 -1.54 4.65
C ALA A 324 22.92 -1.13 3.17
N PHE A 325 23.69 -1.91 2.42
CA PHE A 325 24.02 -1.60 1.04
C PHE A 325 23.03 -2.22 0.05
N ASN A 326 22.56 -1.43 -0.90
CA ASN A 326 21.67 -1.91 -1.94
C ASN A 326 22.46 -2.60 -3.06
N ILE A 327 22.42 -3.93 -3.07
CA ILE A 327 23.13 -4.77 -4.06
C ILE A 327 22.66 -4.59 -5.51
N TYR A 328 21.49 -3.96 -5.72
CA TYR A 328 21.03 -3.62 -7.07
C TYR A 328 21.55 -2.25 -7.53
N ALA A 329 21.95 -1.39 -6.60
CA ALA A 329 22.56 -0.10 -6.89
C ALA A 329 24.08 -0.16 -7.10
N GLY A 330 24.71 -1.28 -6.76
CA GLY A 330 26.13 -1.50 -7.01
C GLY A 330 26.62 -2.87 -6.56
N LYS A 331 27.92 -3.12 -6.70
CA LYS A 331 28.58 -4.35 -6.26
C LYS A 331 29.73 -4.03 -5.31
N VAL A 332 29.83 -4.77 -4.21
CA VAL A 332 30.96 -4.69 -3.29
C VAL A 332 31.94 -5.83 -3.60
N ILE A 333 33.19 -5.48 -3.89
CA ILE A 333 34.29 -6.41 -4.16
C ILE A 333 35.23 -6.38 -2.96
N LEU A 334 35.49 -7.52 -2.35
CA LEU A 334 36.39 -7.62 -1.20
C LEU A 334 37.84 -7.67 -1.66
N VAL A 335 38.66 -6.76 -1.14
CA VAL A 335 40.11 -6.69 -1.40
C VAL A 335 40.85 -6.91 -0.08
N PRO A 336 41.75 -7.92 0.02
CA PRO A 336 42.52 -8.15 1.23
C PRO A 336 43.43 -6.95 1.57
N THR A 337 43.47 -6.56 2.85
CA THR A 337 44.43 -5.56 3.35
C THR A 337 45.63 -6.20 4.06
N THR A 338 45.64 -7.53 4.16
CA THR A 338 46.78 -8.31 4.67
C THR A 338 47.78 -8.57 3.55
N ASN A 339 49.04 -8.83 3.91
CA ASN A 339 50.07 -9.22 2.95
C ASN A 339 49.60 -10.43 2.14
N ILE A 340 49.64 -10.31 0.81
CA ILE A 340 49.32 -11.38 -0.13
C ILE A 340 50.65 -11.98 -0.58
N VAL A 341 50.80 -13.29 -0.43
CA VAL A 341 51.91 -14.04 -1.03
C VAL A 341 51.39 -14.68 -2.31
N LEU A 342 51.88 -14.23 -3.46
CA LEU A 342 51.57 -14.83 -4.76
C LEU A 342 52.60 -15.92 -5.03
N LYS A 343 52.15 -17.16 -5.23
CA LYS A 343 53.03 -18.27 -5.59
C LYS A 343 53.08 -18.44 -7.09
N TRP A 344 54.28 -18.40 -7.67
CA TRP A 344 54.50 -18.56 -9.12
C TRP A 344 54.73 -20.03 -9.51
N ILE A 345 54.01 -20.96 -8.86
CA ILE A 345 54.18 -22.40 -9.04
C ILE A 345 52.86 -22.96 -9.59
N ARG A 346 52.87 -23.56 -10.79
CA ARG A 346 51.66 -24.04 -11.51
C ARG A 346 50.74 -24.99 -10.71
N ASN A 347 51.26 -25.64 -9.66
CA ASN A 347 50.53 -26.62 -8.86
C ASN A 347 50.17 -26.14 -7.45
N GLU A 348 50.46 -24.87 -7.09
CA GLU A 348 50.11 -24.32 -5.79
C GLU A 348 49.34 -23.00 -5.94
N THR A 349 48.17 -22.92 -5.31
CA THR A 349 47.41 -21.67 -5.15
C THR A 349 47.47 -21.23 -3.69
N GLY A 350 47.79 -19.96 -3.47
CA GLY A 350 47.75 -19.32 -2.16
C GLY A 350 46.32 -19.20 -1.61
N ASN A 351 46.20 -18.86 -0.33
CA ASN A 351 44.92 -18.78 0.38
C ASN A 351 43.90 -17.81 -0.25
N HIS A 352 44.37 -16.81 -1.01
CA HIS A 352 43.53 -15.81 -1.68
C HIS A 352 43.18 -16.19 -3.13
N LYS A 353 43.76 -17.26 -3.70
CA LYS A 353 43.58 -17.72 -5.09
C LYS A 353 43.88 -16.69 -6.18
N LEU A 354 44.54 -15.59 -5.84
CA LEU A 354 44.94 -14.55 -6.81
C LEU A 354 46.03 -15.04 -7.77
N ASP A 355 46.69 -16.14 -7.43
CA ASP A 355 47.72 -16.82 -8.22
C ASP A 355 47.20 -17.94 -9.12
N GLU A 356 45.90 -18.27 -9.08
CA GLU A 356 45.29 -19.36 -9.84
C GLU A 356 45.45 -19.22 -11.36
N ASN A 357 45.49 -18.00 -11.87
CA ASN A 357 45.63 -17.70 -13.31
C ASN A 357 46.97 -17.03 -13.66
N LEU A 358 47.96 -17.02 -12.76
CA LEU A 358 49.25 -16.43 -13.06
C LEU A 358 50.06 -17.36 -13.97
N SER A 359 50.37 -16.89 -15.18
CA SER A 359 51.35 -17.52 -16.07
C SER A 359 52.55 -16.59 -16.26
N ALA A 360 53.74 -17.17 -16.43
CA ALA A 360 54.87 -16.40 -16.95
C ALA A 360 54.48 -15.86 -18.35
N VAL A 361 54.86 -14.61 -18.62
CA VAL A 361 54.77 -14.05 -19.97
C VAL A 361 55.96 -14.62 -20.72
N ASP A 362 55.72 -15.53 -21.68
CA ASP A 362 56.77 -16.00 -22.58
C ASP A 362 57.19 -14.81 -23.48
N LEU A 363 58.47 -14.44 -23.40
CA LEU A 363 59.07 -13.33 -24.14
C LEU A 363 59.34 -13.69 -25.60
#